data_AF-A0A2E9J8A8-F1
#
_entry.id   AF-A0A2E9J8A8-F1
#
_cell.length_a   1.000
_cell.length_b   1.000
_cell.length_c   1.000
_cell.angle_alpha   90.00
_cell.angle_beta   90.00
_cell.angle_gamma   90.00
#
_symmetry.space_group_name_H-M   'P 1'
#
loop_
_entity.id
_entity.type
_entity.pdbx_description
1 polymer ?
#
loop_
_entity_poly.entity_id
_entity_poly.type
_entity_poly.pdbx_seq_one_letter_code
_entity_poly.pdbx_strand_id
1 'polypeptide(L)'
;MKEIDEKTQQALLLFNRRAENAEKESQAANEIKKAEKIKDEAVAALQKVKDSGSDPEVIAEAESAWRNALDTWQKLRDGEETPEETPEETPEETPEETPEETPEETPE
;
A
#
# COMPACT_ATOMS: atom_id res chain seq x y z
N MET A 1 -33.08 -19.88 -8.82
CA MET A 1 -32.17 -18.73 -8.98
C MET A 1 -31.00 -19.22 -9.82
N LYS A 2 -30.53 -18.49 -10.83
CA LYS A 2 -29.34 -18.93 -11.58
C LYS A 2 -28.15 -18.76 -10.63
N GLU A 3 -27.61 -19.88 -10.15
CA GLU A 3 -26.36 -19.90 -9.42
C GLU A 3 -25.27 -19.29 -10.31
N ILE A 4 -24.54 -18.33 -9.76
CA ILE A 4 -23.41 -17.73 -10.45
C ILE A 4 -22.32 -18.80 -10.48
N ASP A 5 -21.93 -19.21 -11.68
CA ASP A 5 -20.87 -20.17 -11.94
C ASP A 5 -19.58 -19.80 -11.18
N GLU A 6 -18.89 -20.79 -10.59
CA GLU A 6 -17.71 -20.59 -9.75
C GLU A 6 -16.62 -19.77 -10.45
N LYS A 7 -16.47 -19.94 -11.76
CA LYS A 7 -15.53 -19.15 -12.58
C LYS A 7 -15.89 -17.67 -12.60
N THR A 8 -17.17 -17.35 -12.53
CA THR A 8 -17.67 -15.97 -12.45
C THR A 8 -17.44 -15.38 -11.05
N GLN A 9 -17.57 -16.18 -9.98
CA GLN A 9 -17.23 -15.74 -8.62
C GLN A 9 -15.74 -15.42 -8.50
N GLN A 10 -14.88 -16.31 -9.00
CA GLN A 10 -13.43 -16.08 -9.03
C GLN A 10 -13.05 -14.84 -9.84
N ALA A 11 -13.68 -14.62 -11.00
CA ALA A 11 -13.43 -13.44 -11.81
C ALA A 11 -13.82 -12.13 -11.08
N LEU A 12 -14.92 -12.13 -10.32
CA LEU A 12 -15.35 -10.99 -9.52
C LEU A 12 -14.39 -10.72 -8.35
N LEU A 13 -13.91 -11.77 -7.67
CA LEU A 13 -12.93 -11.64 -6.59
C LEU A 13 -11.61 -11.03 -7.09
N LEU A 14 -11.08 -11.51 -8.22
CA LEU A 14 -9.87 -10.97 -8.83
C LEU A 14 -10.05 -9.51 -9.27
N PHE A 15 -11.20 -9.17 -9.83
CA PHE A 15 -11.52 -7.79 -10.21
C PHE A 15 -11.57 -6.86 -8.98
N ASN A 16 -12.23 -7.28 -7.90
CA ASN A 16 -12.30 -6.51 -6.66
C ASN A 16 -10.92 -6.34 -6.03
N ARG A 17 -10.11 -7.40 -6.00
CA ARG A 17 -8.72 -7.34 -5.50
C ARG A 17 -7.88 -6.35 -6.31
N ARG A 18 -8.02 -6.36 -7.65
CA ARG A 18 -7.33 -5.41 -8.52
C ARG A 18 -7.83 -3.98 -8.33
N ALA A 19 -9.14 -3.79 -8.15
CA ALA A 19 -9.71 -2.48 -7.89
C ALA A 19 -9.22 -1.90 -6.55
N GLU A 20 -9.14 -2.74 -5.51
CA GLU A 20 -8.60 -2.37 -4.21
C GLU A 20 -7.10 -2.03 -4.30
N ASN A 21 -6.30 -2.84 -5.00
CA ASN A 21 -4.88 -2.52 -5.23
C ASN A 21 -4.70 -1.22 -6.00
N ALA A 22 -5.47 -0.99 -7.07
CA ALA A 22 -5.41 0.24 -7.85
C ALA A 22 -5.81 1.48 -7.03
N GLU A 23 -6.77 1.33 -6.10
CA GLU A 23 -7.15 2.40 -5.19
C GLU A 23 -6.03 2.68 -4.17
N LYS A 24 -5.43 1.65 -3.57
CA LYS A 24 -4.27 1.78 -2.67
C LYS A 24 -3.08 2.44 -3.36
N GLU A 25 -2.75 2.01 -4.59
CA GLU A 25 -1.69 2.63 -5.40
C GLU A 25 -2.00 4.11 -5.70
N SER A 26 -3.26 4.44 -6.01
CA SER A 26 -3.67 5.83 -6.24
C SER A 26 -3.66 6.67 -4.95
N GLN A 27 -3.99 6.08 -3.80
CA GLN A 27 -3.95 6.74 -2.50
C GLN A 27 -2.49 7.04 -2.12
N ALA A 28 -1.62 6.04 -2.15
CA ALA A 28 -0.19 6.20 -1.90
C ALA A 28 0.43 7.26 -2.82
N ALA A 29 0.11 7.24 -4.12
CA ALA A 29 0.59 8.25 -5.06
C ALA A 29 0.09 9.68 -4.73
N ASN A 30 -1.13 9.81 -4.21
CA ASN A 30 -1.68 11.10 -3.79
C ASN A 30 -1.06 11.58 -2.47
N GLU A 31 -0.79 10.67 -1.53
CA GLU A 31 -0.13 10.98 -0.27
C GLU A 31 1.32 11.44 -0.47
N ILE A 32 2.08 10.78 -1.36
CA ILE A 32 3.42 11.23 -1.76
C ILE A 32 3.37 12.64 -2.35
N LYS A 33 2.40 12.94 -3.24
CA LYS A 33 2.23 14.28 -3.82
C LYS A 33 1.90 15.34 -2.77
N LYS A 34 1.05 15.00 -1.79
CA LYS A 34 0.74 15.92 -0.68
C LYS A 34 1.96 16.16 0.19
N ALA A 35 2.70 15.12 0.55
CA ALA A 35 3.90 15.22 1.36
C ALA A 35 5.01 16.02 0.64
N GLU A 36 5.13 15.88 -0.67
CA GLU A 36 6.04 16.69 -1.49
C GLU A 36 5.70 18.18 -1.36
N LYS A 37 4.42 18.51 -1.56
CA LYS A 37 3.93 19.88 -1.40
C LYS A 37 4.18 20.44 0.00
N ILE A 38 3.95 19.65 1.05
CA ILE A 38 4.19 20.06 2.45
C ILE A 38 5.68 20.34 2.68
N LYS A 39 6.57 19.50 2.13
CA LYS A 39 8.02 19.72 2.19
C LYS A 39 8.40 21.03 1.50
N ASP A 40 7.89 21.29 0.30
CA ASP A 40 8.14 22.55 -0.43
C ASP A 40 7.60 23.78 0.33
N GLU A 41 6.41 23.69 0.93
CA GLU A 41 5.85 24.73 1.78
C GLU A 41 6.71 24.97 3.04
N ALA A 42 7.24 23.91 3.65
CA ALA A 42 8.13 24.02 4.80
C ALA A 42 9.49 24.65 4.43
N VAL A 43 10.04 24.35 3.25
CA VAL A 43 11.23 25.04 2.71
C VAL A 43 10.95 26.53 2.53
N ALA A 44 9.82 26.88 1.92
CA ALA A 44 9.43 28.27 1.70
C ALA A 44 9.23 29.03 3.03
N ALA A 45 8.64 28.38 4.04
CA ALA A 45 8.47 28.93 5.37
C ALA A 45 9.83 29.15 6.06
N LEU A 46 10.73 28.17 6.01
CA LEU A 46 12.10 28.29 6.54
C LEU A 46 12.84 29.47 5.91
N GLN A 47 12.77 29.57 4.58
CA GLN A 47 13.43 30.63 3.83
C GLN A 47 12.87 32.00 4.22
N LYS A 48 11.54 32.13 4.32
CA LYS A 48 10.89 33.36 4.75
C LYS A 48 11.29 33.80 6.15
N VAL A 49 11.39 32.87 7.10
CA VAL A 49 11.83 33.15 8.48
C VAL A 49 13.29 33.61 8.48
N LYS A 50 14.13 32.99 7.65
CA LYS A 50 15.54 33.38 7.49
C LYS A 50 15.70 34.76 6.85
N ASP A 51 14.96 35.06 5.79
CA ASP A 51 14.97 36.35 5.10
C ASP A 51 14.42 37.49 5.98
N SER A 52 13.49 37.17 6.88
CA SER A 52 12.93 38.14 7.83
C SER A 52 13.86 38.46 9.00
N GLY A 53 15.01 37.77 9.10
CA GLY A 53 15.93 37.92 10.23
C GLY A 53 15.31 37.54 11.57
N SER A 54 14.38 36.56 11.58
CA SER A 54 13.70 36.12 12.80
C SER A 54 14.68 35.52 13.81
N ASP A 55 14.24 35.46 15.07
CA ASP A 55 15.02 34.87 16.15
C ASP A 55 15.51 33.45 15.83
N PRO A 56 16.71 33.07 16.29
CA PRO A 56 17.29 31.75 16.01
C PRO A 56 16.42 30.60 16.51
N GLU A 57 15.61 30.81 17.55
CA GLU A 57 14.62 29.82 18.01
C GLU A 57 13.51 29.58 16.99
N VAL A 58 13.03 30.63 16.32
CA VAL A 58 12.00 30.52 15.27
C VAL A 58 12.57 29.85 14.02
N ILE A 59 13.84 30.14 13.68
CA ILE A 59 14.56 29.45 12.60
C ILE A 59 14.72 27.97 12.94
N ALA A 60 15.07 27.63 14.18
CA ALA A 60 15.23 26.24 14.63
C ALA A 60 13.91 25.46 14.62
N GLU A 61 12.80 26.10 15.02
CA GLU A 61 11.47 25.50 14.96
C GLU A 61 11.04 25.24 13.50
N ALA A 62 11.25 26.21 12.61
CA ALA A 62 10.98 26.05 11.18
C ALA A 62 11.88 24.98 10.53
N GLU A 63 13.14 24.87 10.96
CA GLU A 63 14.07 23.81 10.49
C GLU A 63 13.66 22.43 10.98
N SER A 64 13.17 22.33 12.21
CA SER A 64 12.59 21.10 12.76
C SER A 64 11.35 20.67 11.97
N ALA A 65 10.45 21.61 11.68
CA ALA A 65 9.27 21.37 10.86
C ALA A 65 9.63 20.91 9.43
N TRP A 66 10.63 21.55 8.79
CA TRP A 66 11.13 21.12 7.49
C TRP A 66 11.74 19.72 7.51
N ARG A 67 12.55 19.40 8.51
CA ARG A 67 13.13 18.05 8.68
C ARG A 67 12.05 17.00 8.89
N ASN A 68 11.02 17.29 9.68
CA ASN A 68 9.90 16.37 9.90
C ASN A 68 9.07 16.13 8.63
N ALA A 69 8.81 17.19 7.85
CA ALA A 69 8.14 17.07 6.55
C ALA A 69 8.98 16.26 5.54
N LEU A 70 10.30 16.45 5.53
CA LEU A 70 11.22 15.72 4.66
C LEU A 70 11.30 14.23 5.04
N ASP A 71 11.40 13.92 6.33
CA ASP A 71 11.38 12.54 6.85
C ASP A 71 10.07 11.83 6.50
N THR A 72 8.93 12.51 6.67
CA THR A 72 7.61 11.97 6.33
C THR A 72 7.47 11.70 4.83
N TRP A 73 7.90 12.65 3.99
CA TRP A 73 7.91 12.46 2.53
C TRP A 73 8.84 11.33 2.10
N GLN A 74 10.01 11.21 2.73
CA GLN A 74 10.97 10.17 2.43
C GLN A 74 10.39 8.79 2.80
N LYS A 75 9.78 8.62 3.98
CA LYS A 75 9.12 7.36 4.37
C LYS A 75 8.03 6.94 3.40
N LEU A 76 7.16 7.88 3.01
CA LEU A 76 6.10 7.63 2.03
C LEU A 76 6.65 7.28 0.64
N ARG A 77 7.77 7.87 0.23
CA ARG A 77 8.40 7.63 -1.08
C ARG A 77 9.19 6.32 -1.12
N ASP A 78 9.94 6.04 -0.07
CA ASP A 78 10.78 4.85 0.05
C ASP A 78 9.93 3.60 0.35
N GLY A 79 8.61 3.73 0.49
CA GLY A 79 7.71 2.62 0.74
C GLY A 79 7.83 2.07 2.17
N GLU A 80 8.36 2.86 3.11
CA GLU A 80 8.25 2.58 4.55
C GLU A 80 6.83 2.91 5.00
N GLU A 81 5.85 2.30 4.33
CA GLU A 81 4.66 1.87 5.02
C GLU A 81 5.17 0.90 6.09
N THR A 82 4.63 0.99 7.31
CA THR A 82 4.74 -0.06 8.34
C THR A 82 4.97 -1.43 7.72
N PRO A 83 5.94 -2.23 8.20
CA PRO A 83 6.42 -3.44 7.52
C PRO A 83 5.23 -4.07 6.84
N GLU A 84 5.22 -4.00 5.49
CA GLU A 84 4.38 -4.87 4.70
C GLU A 84 4.45 -6.19 5.43
N GLU A 85 3.33 -6.65 5.97
CA GLU A 85 3.17 -8.06 6.23
C GLU A 85 3.49 -8.66 4.87
N THR A 86 4.74 -9.09 4.70
CA THR A 86 5.14 -10.09 3.73
C THR A 86 3.96 -11.04 3.75
N PRO A 87 3.12 -11.11 2.69
CA PRO A 87 2.18 -12.19 2.63
C PRO A 87 3.09 -13.41 2.76
N GLU A 88 2.94 -14.11 3.88
CA GLU A 88 3.47 -15.43 4.10
C GLU A 88 2.82 -16.28 3.02
N GLU A 89 3.32 -16.18 1.78
CA GLU A 89 2.91 -17.02 0.65
C GLU A 89 3.57 -18.38 0.87
N THR A 90 3.04 -19.08 1.86
CA THR A 90 3.03 -20.53 1.93
C THR A 90 1.77 -20.91 2.68
N PRO A 91 0.92 -21.80 2.15
CA PRO A 91 1.34 -22.98 1.40
C PRO A 91 0.81 -23.01 -0.05
N GLU A 92 1.62 -23.54 -0.98
CA GLU A 92 1.07 -24.31 -2.10
C GLU A 92 0.30 -25.49 -1.50
N GLU A 93 -0.94 -25.27 -1.07
CA GLU A 93 -1.92 -26.34 -0.96
C GLU A 93 -2.31 -26.70 -2.38
N THR A 94 -1.63 -27.70 -2.95
CA THR A 94 -2.18 -28.52 -4.03
C THR A 94 -3.52 -29.08 -3.55
N PRO A 95 -4.68 -28.67 -4.11
CA PRO A 95 -5.91 -29.40 -3.88
C PRO A 95 -5.89 -30.61 -4.81
N GLU A 96 -5.30 -31.72 -4.37
CA GLU A 96 -5.54 -33.02 -5.02
C GLU A 96 -6.83 -33.62 -4.43
N GLU A 97 -7.95 -32.95 -4.68
CA GLU A 97 -9.28 -33.53 -4.47
C GLU A 97 -9.61 -34.41 -5.68
N THR A 98 -9.40 -35.73 -5.51
CA THR A 98 -10.36 -36.86 -5.70
C THR A 98 -11.26 -36.90 -6.96
N PRO A 99 -11.96 -38.01 -7.30
CA PRO A 99 -11.93 -39.41 -6.84
C PRO A 99 -11.81 -40.44 -7.99
N GLU A 100 -11.38 -41.67 -7.73
CA GLU A 100 -11.80 -42.82 -8.56
C GLU A 100 -12.30 -43.93 -7.64
N GLU A 101 -13.55 -43.76 -7.18
CA GLU A 101 -14.37 -44.92 -6.82
C GLU A 101 -14.95 -45.49 -8.11
N THR A 102 -14.50 -46.69 -8.49
CA THR A 102 -15.41 -47.66 -9.10
C THR A 102 -15.14 -49.04 -8.49
N PRO A 103 -16.10 -49.60 -7.72
CA PRO A 103 -16.08 -50.99 -7.29
C PRO A 103 -16.69 -51.88 -8.40
N GLU A 104 -16.16 -53.08 -8.61
CA GLU A 104 -16.88 -54.29 -9.13
C GLU A 104 -15.84 -55.41 -9.31
N GLU A 105 -15.80 -56.38 -8.40
CA GLU A 105 -16.48 -57.69 -8.48
C GLU A 105 -15.69 -58.76 -9.27
N THR A 106 -15.30 -59.81 -8.54
CA THR A 106 -14.73 -61.09 -8.97
C THR A 106 -15.55 -61.74 -10.09
N PRO A 107 -14.94 -62.33 -11.13
CA PRO A 107 -14.85 -63.80 -11.17
C PRO A 107 -13.65 -64.41 -11.94
N GLU A 108 -13.00 -65.42 -11.37
CA GLU A 108 -12.80 -66.78 -11.96
C GLU A 108 -12.24 -67.74 -10.89
#